data_AF-A0A7S3HF45-F1
#
_entry.id   AF-A0A7S3HF45-F1
#
_cell.length_a   1.000
_cell.length_b   1.000
_cell.length_c   1.000
_cell.angle_alpha   90.00
_cell.angle_beta   90.00
_cell.angle_gamma   90.00
#
_symmetry.space_group_name_H-M   'P 1'
#
loop_
_entity.id
_entity.type
_entity.pdbx_description
1 polymer ?
#
loop_
_entity_poly.entity_id
_entity_poly.type
_entity_poly.pdbx_seq_one_letter_code
_entity_poly.pdbx_strand_id
1 'polypeptide(L)'
;RRNVFIENITTPSSGVFLPFWTILLGNIFALTREEKVRKSKVCVRSKQYINDYMATPEKVDALAAKGIPKENMRQYLQDEDCLEFSDWVSNFTKSRAWWEAGEEYKVG
;
A
#
# COMPACT_ATOMS: atom_id res chain seq x y z
N ARG A 1 -22.91 -15.81 -45.78
CA ARG A 1 -22.45 -16.08 -44.39
C ARG A 1 -20.99 -15.67 -44.25
N ARG A 2 -20.69 -14.40 -43.99
CA ARG A 2 -19.32 -13.96 -43.58
C ARG A 2 -19.21 -12.53 -43.02
N ASN A 3 -20.32 -11.89 -42.63
CA ASN A 3 -20.28 -10.49 -42.18
C ASN A 3 -20.81 -10.24 -40.75
N VAL A 4 -21.31 -11.26 -40.04
CA VAL A 4 -21.93 -11.07 -38.70
C VAL A 4 -20.91 -11.26 -37.56
N PHE A 5 -19.72 -11.82 -37.84
CA PHE A 5 -18.76 -12.17 -36.79
C PHE A 5 -17.77 -11.04 -36.44
N ILE A 6 -17.66 -9.99 -37.27
CA ILE A 6 -16.68 -8.92 -37.06
C ILE A 6 -17.22 -7.77 -36.20
N GLU A 7 -18.55 -7.55 -36.16
CA GLU A 7 -19.13 -6.40 -35.44
C GLU A 7 -19.10 -6.53 -33.90
N ASN A 8 -18.91 -7.73 -33.35
CA ASN A 8 -18.90 -7.96 -31.90
C ASN A 8 -17.54 -7.72 -31.22
N ILE A 9 -16.48 -7.42 -31.98
CA ILE A 9 -15.13 -7.23 -31.41
C ILE A 9 -14.79 -5.74 -31.22
N THR A 10 -15.52 -4.83 -31.87
CA THR A 10 -15.14 -3.41 -31.97
C THR A 10 -15.92 -2.44 -31.07
N THR A 11 -16.95 -2.90 -30.36
CA THR A 11 -17.69 -2.08 -29.39
C THR A 11 -17.35 -2.53 -27.98
N PRO A 12 -16.37 -1.91 -27.28
CA PRO A 12 -16.23 -2.14 -25.86
C PRO A 12 -17.55 -1.77 -25.20
N SER A 13 -18.17 -2.72 -24.51
CA SER A 13 -19.36 -2.44 -23.71
C SER A 13 -18.99 -1.33 -22.72
N SER A 14 -19.78 -0.26 -22.72
CA SER A 14 -19.56 0.93 -21.87
C SER A 14 -19.43 0.59 -20.38
N GLY A 15 -19.89 -0.60 -19.96
CA GLY A 15 -19.78 -1.11 -18.60
C GLY A 15 -18.35 -1.47 -18.14
N VAL A 16 -17.40 -1.77 -19.04
CA VAL A 16 -16.01 -2.12 -18.66
C VAL A 16 -15.05 -0.94 -18.85
N PHE A 17 -15.43 0.04 -19.67
CA PHE A 17 -14.56 1.17 -20.02
C PHE A 17 -14.25 2.07 -18.82
N LEU A 18 -15.25 2.45 -18.03
CA LEU A 18 -15.09 3.34 -16.88
C LEU A 18 -14.25 2.75 -15.72
N PRO A 19 -14.49 1.53 -15.22
CA PRO A 19 -13.67 0.97 -14.13
C PRO A 19 -12.22 0.78 -14.56
N PHE A 20 -11.98 0.41 -15.83
CA PHE A 20 -10.64 0.28 -16.38
C PHE A 20 -9.87 1.61 -16.34
N TRP A 21 -10.47 2.70 -16.84
CA TRP A 21 -9.83 4.02 -16.81
C TRP A 21 -9.62 4.56 -15.41
N THR A 22 -10.55 4.32 -14.48
CA THR A 22 -10.39 4.71 -13.07
C THR A 22 -9.20 4.00 -12.43
N ILE A 23 -9.06 2.69 -12.66
CA ILE A 23 -7.90 1.93 -12.16
C ILE A 23 -6.61 2.46 -12.80
N LEU A 24 -6.61 2.68 -14.12
CA LEU A 24 -5.43 3.16 -14.84
C LEU A 24 -4.98 4.55 -14.34
N LEU A 25 -5.91 5.51 -14.27
CA LEU A 25 -5.64 6.86 -13.80
C LEU A 25 -5.25 6.87 -12.32
N GLY A 26 -5.85 5.99 -11.50
CA GLY A 26 -5.46 5.81 -10.11
C GLY A 26 -4.01 5.32 -9.97
N ASN A 27 -3.59 4.35 -10.78
CA ASN A 27 -2.20 3.88 -10.80
C ASN A 27 -1.24 4.96 -11.29
N ILE A 28 -1.57 5.69 -12.36
CA ILE A 28 -0.76 6.82 -12.84
C ILE A 28 -0.63 7.87 -11.74
N PHE A 29 -1.74 8.27 -11.12
CA PHE A 29 -1.73 9.22 -10.01
C PHE A 29 -0.80 8.76 -8.88
N ALA A 30 -0.90 7.50 -8.48
CA ALA A 30 -0.05 6.91 -7.45
C ALA A 30 1.43 6.95 -7.81
N LEU A 31 1.78 6.63 -9.07
CA LEU A 31 3.14 6.66 -9.57
C LEU A 31 3.72 8.08 -9.64
N THR A 32 2.88 9.12 -9.71
CA THR A 32 3.36 10.52 -9.73
C THR A 32 3.70 11.08 -8.37
N ARG A 33 3.28 10.46 -7.27
CA ARG A 33 3.54 10.97 -5.91
C ARG A 33 5.03 10.88 -5.56
N GLU A 34 5.48 11.73 -4.65
CA GLU A 34 6.82 11.67 -4.05
C GLU A 34 7.17 10.26 -3.51
N GLU A 35 8.43 9.88 -3.66
CA GLU A 35 9.02 8.59 -3.31
C GLU A 35 8.77 8.21 -1.85
N LYS A 36 8.92 9.16 -0.93
CA LYS A 36 8.72 8.92 0.50
C LYS A 36 7.32 8.36 0.82
N VAL A 37 6.30 8.83 0.10
CA VAL A 37 4.91 8.41 0.29
C VAL A 37 4.63 7.11 -0.44
N ARG A 38 5.15 6.92 -1.66
CA ARG A 38 5.00 5.65 -2.39
C ARG A 38 5.68 4.47 -1.71
N LYS A 39 6.82 4.70 -1.05
CA LYS A 39 7.57 3.68 -0.31
C LYS A 39 7.12 3.52 1.14
N SER A 40 6.21 4.36 1.61
CA SER A 40 5.70 4.25 2.98
C SER A 40 4.92 2.94 3.17
N LYS A 41 5.13 2.30 4.31
CA LYS A 41 4.47 1.04 4.66
C LYS A 41 3.20 1.34 5.45
N VAL A 42 2.12 0.64 5.13
CA VAL A 42 0.89 0.70 5.91
C VAL A 42 0.96 -0.34 7.03
N CYS A 43 0.62 0.05 8.25
CA CYS A 43 0.52 -0.86 9.37
C CYS A 43 -0.56 -1.91 9.09
N VAL A 44 -0.22 -3.19 9.23
CA VAL A 44 -1.17 -4.31 9.10
C VAL A 44 -2.04 -4.43 10.36
N ARG A 45 -1.48 -4.03 11.51
CA ARG A 45 -2.12 -4.02 12.82
C ARG A 45 -1.96 -2.63 13.44
N SER A 46 -2.90 -2.22 14.27
CA SER A 46 -2.77 -0.93 14.96
C SER A 46 -1.53 -0.92 15.87
N LYS A 47 -0.92 0.24 16.04
CA LYS A 47 0.19 0.43 16.99
C LYS A 47 -0.22 0.09 18.42
N GLN A 48 -1.49 0.33 18.76
CA GLN A 48 -2.06 -0.08 20.04
C GLN A 48 -2.04 -1.60 20.22
N TYR A 49 -2.44 -2.38 19.20
CA TYR A 49 -2.38 -3.84 19.28
C TYR A 49 -0.97 -4.34 19.58
N ILE A 50 0.05 -3.75 18.95
CA ILE A 50 1.46 -4.12 19.19
C ILE A 50 1.86 -3.79 20.62
N ASN A 51 1.46 -2.63 21.14
CA ASN A 51 1.74 -2.25 22.52
C ASN A 51 1.07 -3.22 23.52
N ASP A 52 -0.20 -3.55 23.32
CA ASP A 52 -0.93 -4.49 24.16
C ASP A 52 -0.35 -5.90 24.08
N TYR A 53 0.11 -6.32 22.89
CA TYR A 53 0.80 -7.59 22.69
C TYR A 53 2.09 -7.66 23.50
N MET A 54 2.92 -6.62 23.42
CA MET A 54 4.20 -6.53 24.13
C MET A 54 4.03 -6.32 25.64
N ALA A 55 2.89 -5.80 26.09
CA ALA A 55 2.55 -5.66 27.51
C ALA A 55 2.05 -6.98 28.14
N THR A 56 1.67 -7.97 27.34
CA THR A 56 1.18 -9.27 27.82
C THR A 56 2.34 -10.27 27.93
N PRO A 57 2.74 -10.71 29.15
CA PRO A 57 3.91 -11.59 29.33
C PRO A 57 3.82 -12.89 28.54
N GLU A 58 2.66 -13.56 28.58
CA GLU A 58 2.45 -14.84 27.89
C GLU A 58 2.70 -14.77 26.37
N LYS A 59 2.35 -13.64 25.75
CA LYS A 59 2.55 -13.42 24.30
C LYS A 59 4.02 -13.16 23.97
N VAL A 60 4.70 -12.41 24.83
CA VAL A 60 6.15 -12.15 24.71
C VAL A 60 6.93 -13.44 24.90
N ASP A 61 6.56 -14.26 25.87
CA ASP A 61 7.19 -15.55 26.14
C ASP A 61 6.97 -16.53 24.97
N ALA A 62 5.81 -16.50 24.33
CA ALA A 62 5.56 -17.27 23.12
C ALA A 62 6.45 -16.86 21.93
N LEU A 63 6.85 -15.59 21.82
CA LEU A 63 7.82 -15.13 20.82
C LEU A 63 9.26 -15.50 21.23
N ALA A 64 9.58 -15.40 22.52
CA ALA A 64 10.89 -15.81 23.05
C ALA A 64 11.13 -17.31 22.82
N ALA A 65 10.11 -18.14 23.05
CA ALA A 65 10.15 -19.58 22.79
C ALA A 65 10.38 -19.92 21.30
N LYS A 66 10.07 -19.00 20.39
CA LYS A 66 10.38 -19.12 18.95
C LYS A 66 11.79 -18.64 18.60
N GLY A 67 12.60 -18.27 19.59
CA GLY A 67 13.97 -17.79 19.41
C GLY A 67 14.06 -16.33 18.98
N ILE A 68 13.01 -15.54 19.18
CA ILE A 68 13.01 -14.12 18.79
C ILE A 68 13.52 -13.29 19.97
N PRO A 69 14.63 -12.55 19.83
CA PRO A 69 15.13 -11.66 20.88
C PRO A 69 14.12 -10.55 21.18
N LYS A 70 14.01 -10.15 22.45
CA LYS A 70 12.99 -9.19 22.91
C LYS A 70 13.09 -7.84 22.21
N GLU A 71 14.31 -7.40 21.92
CA GLU A 71 14.65 -6.20 21.16
C GLU A 71 14.10 -6.23 19.73
N ASN A 72 13.96 -7.41 19.12
CA ASN A 72 13.51 -7.57 17.74
C ASN A 72 12.04 -7.98 17.63
N MET A 73 11.36 -8.27 18.75
CA MET A 73 9.97 -8.73 18.73
C MET A 73 9.01 -7.71 18.13
N ARG A 74 9.23 -6.41 18.39
CA ARG A 74 8.38 -5.35 17.83
C ARG A 74 8.50 -5.35 16.31
N GLN A 75 9.72 -5.25 15.80
CA GLN A 75 10.02 -5.27 14.37
C GLN A 75 9.54 -6.57 13.69
N TYR A 76 9.64 -7.70 14.39
CA TYR A 76 9.11 -8.99 13.91
C TYR A 76 7.58 -8.96 13.75
N LEU A 77 6.87 -8.34 14.68
CA LEU A 77 5.41 -8.23 14.62
C LEU A 77 4.97 -7.21 13.58
N GLN A 78 5.66 -6.07 13.50
CA GLN A 78 5.38 -4.98 12.59
C GLN A 78 6.55 -3.98 12.52
N ASP A 79 6.80 -3.42 11.34
CA ASP A 79 7.75 -2.33 11.17
C ASP A 79 7.38 -1.11 12.03
N GLU A 80 8.36 -0.50 12.70
CA GLU A 80 8.15 0.64 13.58
C GLU A 80 7.75 1.91 12.81
N ASP A 81 8.27 2.03 11.58
CA ASP A 81 8.06 3.18 10.70
C ASP A 81 6.78 3.06 9.85
N CYS A 82 5.95 2.03 10.10
CA CYS A 82 4.67 1.93 9.42
C CYS A 82 3.72 3.08 9.82
N LEU A 83 2.89 3.48 8.86
CA LEU A 83 1.84 4.47 9.04
C LEU A 83 0.50 3.77 9.24
N GLU A 84 -0.31 4.26 10.18
CA GLU A 84 -1.71 3.85 10.25
C GLU A 84 -2.41 4.22 8.93
N PHE A 85 -3.40 3.42 8.52
CA PHE A 85 -4.03 3.60 7.21
C PHE A 85 -4.58 5.01 6.99
N SER A 86 -5.19 5.63 8.02
CA SER A 86 -5.68 7.00 7.95
C SER A 86 -4.57 8.02 7.68
N ASP A 87 -3.42 7.85 8.31
CA ASP A 87 -2.25 8.73 8.14
C ASP A 87 -1.63 8.52 6.78
N TRP A 88 -1.55 7.26 6.34
CA TRP A 88 -1.10 6.91 5.00
C TRP A 88 -1.97 7.56 3.92
N VAL A 89 -3.30 7.47 4.01
CA VAL A 89 -4.22 8.10 3.04
C VAL A 89 -4.09 9.63 3.07
N SER A 90 -4.02 10.24 4.27
CA SER A 90 -3.82 11.68 4.43
C SER A 90 -2.51 12.14 3.79
N ASN A 91 -1.41 11.43 4.04
CA ASN A 91 -0.11 11.72 3.44
C ASN A 91 -0.15 11.53 1.93
N PHE A 92 -0.76 10.45 1.45
CA PHE A 92 -0.87 10.13 0.04
C PHE A 92 -1.63 11.19 -0.76
N THR A 93 -2.79 11.61 -0.25
CA THR A 93 -3.65 12.61 -0.91
C THR A 93 -3.07 14.03 -0.87
N LYS A 94 -2.28 14.36 0.15
CA LYS A 94 -1.62 15.68 0.28
C LYS A 94 -0.23 15.74 -0.35
N SER A 95 0.35 14.59 -0.67
CA SER A 95 1.70 14.51 -1.22
C SER A 95 1.80 15.19 -2.57
N ARG A 96 2.94 15.86 -2.81
CA ARG A 96 3.23 16.51 -4.08
C ARG A 96 3.63 15.48 -5.12
N ALA A 97 3.63 15.90 -6.38
CA ALA A 97 4.24 15.08 -7.41
C ALA A 97 5.78 15.06 -7.22
N TRP A 98 6.45 13.96 -7.60
CA TRP A 98 7.89 13.82 -7.40
C TRP A 98 8.71 14.94 -8.06
N TRP A 99 8.28 15.41 -9.24
CA TRP A 99 8.93 16.52 -9.95
C TRP A 99 8.75 17.87 -9.24
N GLU A 100 7.73 18.02 -8.38
CA GLU A 100 7.54 19.22 -7.56
C GLU A 100 8.31 19.14 -6.24
N ALA A 101 8.56 17.93 -5.74
CA ALA A 101 9.33 17.68 -4.53
C ALA A 101 10.85 17.74 -4.77
N GLY A 102 11.29 17.70 -6.04
CA GLY A 102 12.71 17.64 -6.41
C GLY A 102 13.31 16.25 -6.21
N GLU A 103 12.49 15.20 -6.19
CA GLU A 103 12.92 13.81 -6.05
C GLU A 103 13.06 13.16 -7.43
N GLU A 104 14.15 12.45 -7.70
CA GLU A 104 14.34 11.78 -8.99
C GLU A 104 13.52 10.48 -9.05
N TYR A 105 12.73 10.29 -10.11
CA TYR A 105 12.03 9.02 -10.30
C TYR A 105 13.02 7.92 -10.72
N LYS A 106 13.41 7.09 -9.75
CA LYS A 106 14.18 5.87 -10.04
C LYS A 106 13.22 4.76 -10.45
N VAL A 107 13.35 4.30 -11.69
CA VAL A 107 12.80 3.01 -12.12
C VAL A 107 13.60 1.96 -11.36
N GLY A 108 12.93 1.29 -10.40
CA GLY A 108 13.52 0.19 -9.62
C GLY A 108 13.78 -1.04 -10.46
#